data_AF-A0A5P8WIN9-F1
#
_entry.id   AF-A0A5P8WIN9-F1
#
_cell.length_a   1.000
_cell.length_b   1.000
_cell.length_c   1.000
_cell.angle_alpha   90.00
_cell.angle_beta   90.00
_cell.angle_gamma   90.00
#
_symmetry.space_group_name_H-M   'P 1'
#
loop_
_entity.id
_entity.type
_entity.pdbx_description
1 polymer ?
#
loop_
_entity_poly.entity_id
_entity_poly.type
_entity_poly.pdbx_seq_one_letter_code
_entity_poly.pdbx_strand_id
1 'polypeptide(L)'
;MLITTQTPLISYEAMQKSARIIKYVYQFYFPIHCLSPDDICTFYPVLTCVESTIYQADLIMEEGQSSKIIHSPNDDDSSLKLLKYSLINLLKELNYYDSVIEQELAKGEEFIQLENKIMVEGLIKYSDVMRIAELRSSDIRLLHLILFRMLGKPYDENLLSLVWLVEVIADIEDDFNNYAADVAQNSYNTYRMFVALYKEKAPQYIKAELEHYENLFEEKIAVFGNDEKQRLMAIYSQFRKYHFSAIPEPIIE
;
A
#
# COMPACT_ATOMS: atom_id res chain seq x y z
N MET A 1 -18.08 -30.67 26.39
CA MET A 1 -18.00 -29.28 25.94
C MET A 1 -16.66 -29.14 25.24
N LEU A 2 -16.63 -29.26 23.91
CA LEU A 2 -15.40 -29.06 23.16
C LEU A 2 -15.07 -27.58 23.26
N ILE A 3 -13.98 -27.24 23.94
CA ILE A 3 -13.39 -25.90 23.87
C ILE A 3 -12.82 -25.81 22.45
N THR A 4 -13.63 -25.36 21.50
CA THR A 4 -13.12 -24.80 20.26
C THR A 4 -12.40 -23.52 20.65
N THR A 5 -11.08 -23.60 20.84
CA THR A 5 -10.23 -22.42 20.77
C THR A 5 -10.33 -21.94 19.32
N GLN A 6 -11.25 -21.00 19.05
CA GLN A 6 -11.27 -20.31 17.78
C GLN A 6 -10.03 -19.43 17.73
N THR A 7 -8.99 -19.90 17.05
CA THR A 7 -7.88 -19.04 16.68
C THR A 7 -8.42 -18.01 15.70
N PRO A 8 -8.30 -16.71 15.99
CA PRO A 8 -8.78 -15.69 15.07
C PRO A 8 -7.97 -15.76 13.78
N LEU A 9 -8.65 -15.66 12.64
CA LEU A 9 -8.02 -15.65 11.32
C LEU A 9 -7.08 -14.45 11.14
N ILE A 10 -7.34 -13.36 11.88
CA ILE A 10 -6.58 -12.11 11.87
C ILE A 10 -6.06 -11.86 13.29
N SER A 11 -4.76 -11.66 13.43
CA SER A 11 -4.10 -11.36 14.70
C SER A 11 -4.37 -9.93 15.18
N TYR A 12 -4.23 -9.71 16.48
CA TYR A 12 -4.32 -8.36 17.04
C TYR A 12 -3.22 -7.43 16.48
N GLU A 13 -2.02 -7.97 16.20
CA GLU A 13 -0.94 -7.22 15.58
C GLU A 13 -1.34 -6.70 14.19
N ALA A 14 -1.89 -7.56 13.33
CA ALA A 14 -2.37 -7.16 12.01
C ALA A 14 -3.46 -6.06 12.10
N MET A 15 -4.35 -6.16 13.09
CA MET A 15 -5.36 -5.12 13.36
C MET A 15 -4.74 -3.81 13.88
N GLN A 16 -3.67 -3.86 14.66
CA GLN A 16 -2.98 -2.65 15.12
C GLN A 16 -2.23 -1.96 13.99
N LYS A 17 -1.55 -2.74 13.12
CA LYS A 17 -0.88 -2.22 11.92
C LYS A 17 -1.89 -1.55 11.00
N SER A 18 -3.04 -2.19 10.73
CA SER A 18 -4.08 -1.65 9.85
C SER A 18 -4.66 -0.31 10.32
N ALA A 19 -4.73 -0.06 11.64
CA ALA A 19 -5.26 1.19 12.18
C ALA A 19 -4.50 2.44 11.67
N ARG A 20 -3.21 2.32 11.35
CA ARG A 20 -2.41 3.42 10.76
C ARG A 20 -2.88 3.75 9.34
N ILE A 21 -3.18 2.73 8.55
CA ILE A 21 -3.66 2.87 7.17
C ILE A 21 -5.10 3.38 7.14
N ILE A 22 -5.95 2.97 8.09
CA ILE A 22 -7.29 3.54 8.20
C ILE A 22 -7.25 5.05 8.48
N LYS A 23 -6.28 5.54 9.26
CA LYS A 23 -6.07 6.97 9.44
C LYS A 23 -5.72 7.65 8.12
N TYR A 24 -4.88 7.04 7.27
CA TYR A 24 -4.60 7.54 5.92
C TYR A 24 -5.89 7.67 5.10
N VAL A 25 -6.71 6.59 5.04
CA VAL A 25 -7.98 6.58 4.29
C VAL A 25 -8.91 7.72 4.75
N TYR A 26 -9.00 7.92 6.06
CA TYR A 26 -9.78 9.00 6.66
C TYR A 26 -9.22 10.40 6.31
N GLN A 27 -7.91 10.57 6.31
CA GLN A 27 -7.30 11.88 6.05
C GLN A 27 -7.27 12.24 4.55
N PHE A 28 -7.30 11.24 3.66
CA PHE A 28 -7.11 11.44 2.24
C PHE A 28 -8.35 11.10 1.41
N TYR A 29 -8.84 9.86 1.45
CA TYR A 29 -9.94 9.42 0.60
C TYR A 29 -11.30 9.96 1.02
N PHE A 30 -11.54 10.16 2.32
CA PHE A 30 -12.81 10.72 2.79
C PHE A 30 -13.05 12.13 2.23
N PRO A 31 -12.12 13.09 2.38
CA PRO A 31 -12.24 14.40 1.74
C PRO A 31 -12.39 14.32 0.21
N ILE A 32 -11.68 13.41 -0.46
CA ILE A 32 -11.80 13.20 -1.91
C ILE A 32 -13.24 12.82 -2.29
N HIS A 33 -13.89 11.99 -1.49
CA HIS A 33 -15.27 11.53 -1.71
C HIS A 33 -16.35 12.40 -1.06
N CYS A 34 -15.97 13.53 -0.48
CA CYS A 34 -16.85 14.44 0.28
C CYS A 34 -17.53 13.76 1.48
N LEU A 35 -16.85 12.82 2.11
CA LEU A 35 -17.28 12.16 3.33
C LEU A 35 -16.88 12.98 4.55
N SER A 36 -17.77 12.98 5.54
CA SER A 36 -17.57 13.62 6.82
C SER A 36 -16.93 12.65 7.82
N PRO A 37 -16.40 13.15 8.94
CA PRO A 37 -15.90 12.29 10.01
C PRO A 37 -16.93 11.32 10.58
N ASP A 38 -18.21 11.72 10.58
CA ASP A 38 -19.30 10.93 11.14
C ASP A 38 -19.59 9.68 10.29
N ASP A 39 -19.17 9.68 9.03
CA ASP A 39 -19.35 8.55 8.12
C ASP A 39 -18.40 7.38 8.41
N ILE A 40 -17.38 7.57 9.26
CA ILE A 40 -16.33 6.58 9.50
C ILE A 40 -16.91 5.24 9.98
N CYS A 41 -17.94 5.26 10.82
CA CYS A 41 -18.56 4.05 11.36
C CYS A 41 -19.22 3.18 10.29
N THR A 42 -19.59 3.77 9.16
CA THR A 42 -20.16 3.04 8.01
C THR A 42 -19.07 2.27 7.25
N PHE A 43 -17.92 2.91 7.03
CA PHE A 43 -16.88 2.36 6.15
C PHE A 43 -15.81 1.56 6.89
N TYR A 44 -15.51 1.95 8.12
CA TYR A 44 -14.45 1.39 8.96
C TYR A 44 -14.49 -0.14 9.07
N PRO A 45 -15.63 -0.82 9.30
CA PRO A 45 -15.63 -2.26 9.52
C PRO A 45 -15.07 -3.05 8.32
N VAL A 46 -15.48 -2.69 7.11
CA VAL A 46 -15.05 -3.38 5.88
C VAL A 46 -13.61 -3.03 5.57
N LEU A 47 -13.27 -1.73 5.57
CA LEU A 47 -11.92 -1.28 5.24
C LEU A 47 -10.87 -1.84 6.22
N THR A 48 -11.18 -1.85 7.51
CA THR A 48 -10.28 -2.42 8.53
C THR A 48 -10.15 -3.93 8.38
N CYS A 49 -11.23 -4.64 8.03
CA CYS A 49 -11.18 -6.07 7.80
C CYS A 49 -10.30 -6.42 6.59
N VAL A 50 -10.43 -5.68 5.48
CA VAL A 50 -9.59 -5.85 4.30
C VAL A 50 -8.12 -5.60 4.66
N GLU A 51 -7.83 -4.44 5.24
CA GLU A 51 -6.47 -4.02 5.54
C GLU A 51 -5.78 -4.93 6.55
N SER A 52 -6.48 -5.34 7.60
CA SER A 52 -5.94 -6.30 8.56
C SER A 52 -5.74 -7.69 7.97
N THR A 53 -6.48 -8.05 6.91
CA THR A 53 -6.23 -9.30 6.17
C THR A 53 -4.94 -9.22 5.37
N ILE A 54 -4.64 -8.06 4.77
CA ILE A 54 -3.39 -7.81 4.04
C ILE A 54 -2.20 -7.88 4.99
N TYR A 55 -2.22 -7.14 6.10
CA TYR A 55 -1.17 -7.23 7.11
C TYR A 55 -1.01 -8.63 7.71
N GLN A 56 -2.10 -9.39 7.81
CA GLN A 56 -1.99 -10.78 8.27
C GLN A 56 -1.28 -11.67 7.25
N ALA A 57 -1.47 -11.42 5.94
CA ALA A 57 -0.72 -12.09 4.89
C ALA A 57 0.77 -11.76 4.98
N ASP A 58 1.12 -10.47 5.17
CA ASP A 58 2.51 -10.04 5.34
C ASP A 58 3.19 -10.72 6.53
N LEU A 59 2.51 -10.78 7.69
CA LEU A 59 3.05 -11.45 8.87
C LEU A 59 3.33 -12.94 8.63
N ILE A 60 2.43 -13.67 7.96
CA ILE A 60 2.65 -15.08 7.62
C ILE A 60 3.87 -15.23 6.70
N MET A 61 4.05 -14.30 5.77
CA MET A 61 5.18 -14.31 4.86
C MET A 61 6.51 -14.02 5.56
N GLU A 62 6.56 -13.00 6.42
CA GLU A 62 7.73 -12.65 7.23
C GLU A 62 8.14 -13.79 8.19
N GLU A 63 7.15 -14.44 8.81
CA GLU A 63 7.36 -15.63 9.65
C GLU A 63 7.96 -16.78 8.83
N GLY A 64 7.43 -17.06 7.63
CA GLY A 64 7.93 -18.09 6.73
C GLY A 64 9.38 -17.83 6.25
N GLN A 65 9.72 -16.57 5.98
CA GLN A 65 11.09 -16.16 5.61
C GLN A 65 12.08 -16.34 6.77
N SER A 66 11.68 -15.98 7.98
CA SER A 66 12.48 -16.11 9.20
C SER A 66 12.65 -17.57 9.64
N SER A 67 11.66 -18.42 9.33
CA SER A 67 11.53 -19.79 9.82
C SER A 67 12.03 -20.88 8.87
N LYS A 68 12.91 -20.55 7.91
CA LYS A 68 13.59 -21.52 7.00
C LYS A 68 14.32 -22.70 7.69
N ILE A 69 14.19 -22.86 9.00
CA ILE A 69 14.72 -23.97 9.79
C ILE A 69 13.62 -24.96 10.27
N ILE A 70 12.32 -24.63 10.33
CA ILE A 70 11.31 -25.53 10.98
C ILE A 70 9.93 -25.68 10.28
N HIS A 71 9.47 -24.78 9.38
CA HIS A 71 8.13 -24.92 8.76
C HIS A 71 8.15 -25.43 7.31
N SER A 72 7.17 -26.28 6.98
CA SER A 72 6.99 -26.85 5.63
C SER A 72 6.41 -25.80 4.69
N PRO A 73 6.99 -25.59 3.48
CA PRO A 73 6.49 -24.62 2.49
C PRO A 73 5.01 -24.76 2.12
N ASN A 74 4.40 -25.92 2.40
CA ASN A 74 3.01 -26.24 2.05
C ASN A 74 1.97 -25.61 3.00
N ASP A 75 2.34 -25.27 4.24
CA ASP A 75 1.39 -24.77 5.25
C ASP A 75 1.16 -23.25 5.14
N ASP A 76 2.21 -22.48 4.84
CA ASP A 76 2.14 -21.03 4.60
C ASP A 76 1.34 -20.72 3.34
N ASP A 77 1.60 -21.46 2.26
CA ASP A 77 0.85 -21.37 1.00
C ASP A 77 -0.64 -21.70 1.21
N SER A 78 -0.95 -22.65 2.08
CA SER A 78 -2.34 -23.00 2.44
C SER A 78 -3.03 -21.88 3.24
N SER A 79 -2.32 -21.23 4.15
CA SER A 79 -2.85 -20.15 4.99
C SER A 79 -3.08 -18.86 4.21
N LEU A 80 -2.13 -18.47 3.35
CA LEU A 80 -2.27 -17.32 2.44
C LEU A 80 -3.42 -17.52 1.45
N LYS A 81 -3.55 -18.73 0.88
CA LYS A 81 -4.72 -19.09 0.07
C LYS A 81 -6.01 -18.92 0.85
N LEU A 82 -6.09 -19.44 2.07
CA LEU A 82 -7.28 -19.32 2.90
C LEU A 82 -7.65 -17.86 3.19
N LEU A 83 -6.68 -16.99 3.49
CA LEU A 83 -6.90 -15.55 3.68
C LEU A 83 -7.46 -14.90 2.41
N LYS A 84 -6.82 -15.13 1.26
CA LYS A 84 -7.27 -14.60 -0.03
C LYS A 84 -8.70 -15.07 -0.35
N TYR A 85 -8.98 -16.37 -0.20
CA TYR A 85 -10.33 -16.91 -0.43
C TYR A 85 -11.36 -16.29 0.52
N SER A 86 -11.02 -16.13 1.79
CA SER A 86 -11.92 -15.53 2.79
C SER A 86 -12.22 -14.07 2.47
N LEU A 87 -11.20 -13.28 2.08
CA LEU A 87 -11.35 -11.90 1.65
C LEU A 87 -12.25 -11.80 0.41
N ILE A 88 -11.98 -12.59 -0.62
CA ILE A 88 -12.77 -12.59 -1.85
C ILE A 88 -14.23 -12.97 -1.57
N ASN A 89 -14.47 -13.98 -0.73
CA ASN A 89 -15.83 -14.38 -0.38
C ASN A 89 -16.56 -13.29 0.39
N LEU A 90 -15.92 -12.65 1.37
CA LEU A 90 -16.49 -11.51 2.10
C LEU A 90 -16.87 -10.37 1.13
N LEU A 91 -15.96 -9.99 0.24
CA LEU A 91 -16.24 -8.92 -0.72
C LEU A 91 -17.36 -9.29 -1.70
N LYS A 92 -17.49 -10.57 -2.09
CA LYS A 92 -18.62 -11.06 -2.89
C LYS A 92 -19.94 -11.01 -2.13
N GLU A 93 -19.97 -11.46 -0.88
CA GLU A 93 -21.16 -11.41 -0.02
C GLU A 93 -21.66 -9.98 0.20
N LEU A 94 -20.72 -9.03 0.30
CA LEU A 94 -21.01 -7.60 0.44
C LEU A 94 -21.30 -6.90 -0.91
N ASN A 95 -21.22 -7.60 -2.04
CA ASN A 95 -21.34 -7.04 -3.41
C ASN A 95 -20.29 -5.96 -3.75
N TYR A 96 -19.09 -6.05 -3.18
CA TYR A 96 -17.96 -5.16 -3.44
C TYR A 96 -16.86 -5.77 -4.30
N TYR A 97 -16.98 -7.04 -4.69
CA TYR A 97 -16.02 -7.72 -5.55
C TYR A 97 -16.36 -7.63 -7.04
N ASP A 98 -15.38 -7.31 -7.87
CA ASP A 98 -15.45 -7.33 -9.33
C ASP A 98 -14.06 -7.51 -9.95
N SER A 99 -13.98 -7.39 -11.28
CA SER A 99 -12.73 -7.57 -12.04
C SER A 99 -11.64 -6.53 -11.76
N VAL A 100 -12.00 -5.30 -11.37
CA VAL A 100 -11.01 -4.26 -11.02
C VAL A 100 -10.40 -4.56 -9.66
N ILE A 101 -11.22 -4.98 -8.70
CA ILE A 101 -10.74 -5.49 -7.40
C ILE A 101 -9.83 -6.72 -7.58
N GLU A 102 -10.22 -7.65 -8.45
CA GLU A 102 -9.41 -8.83 -8.76
C GLU A 102 -8.04 -8.46 -9.36
N GLN A 103 -8.00 -7.48 -10.27
CA GLN A 103 -6.76 -6.99 -10.86
C GLN A 103 -5.86 -6.31 -9.83
N GLU A 104 -6.43 -5.54 -8.89
CA GLU A 104 -5.65 -4.89 -7.85
C GLU A 104 -5.06 -5.90 -6.86
N LEU A 105 -5.82 -6.92 -6.48
CA LEU A 105 -5.30 -8.04 -5.68
C LEU A 105 -4.13 -8.76 -6.38
N ALA A 106 -4.20 -8.93 -7.71
CA ALA A 106 -3.12 -9.53 -8.48
C ALA A 106 -1.84 -8.67 -8.50
N LYS A 107 -1.97 -7.34 -8.42
CA LYS A 107 -0.81 -6.44 -8.28
C LYS A 107 -0.11 -6.59 -6.94
N GLY A 108 -0.86 -6.80 -5.85
CA GLY A 108 -0.27 -7.15 -4.55
C GLY A 108 0.55 -8.45 -4.60
N GLU A 109 0.09 -9.45 -5.36
CA GLU A 109 0.86 -10.69 -5.58
C GLU A 109 2.11 -10.45 -6.45
N GLU A 110 2.02 -9.59 -7.45
CA GLU A 110 3.17 -9.18 -8.28
C GLU A 110 4.23 -8.44 -7.44
N PHE A 111 3.79 -7.53 -6.57
CA PHE A 111 4.65 -6.80 -5.62
C PHE A 111 5.49 -7.77 -4.79
N ILE A 112 4.82 -8.72 -4.13
CA ILE A 112 5.45 -9.75 -3.30
C ILE A 112 6.48 -10.56 -4.10
N GLN A 113 6.16 -10.95 -5.33
CA GLN A 113 7.08 -11.73 -6.18
C GLN A 113 8.33 -10.94 -6.54
N LEU A 114 8.18 -9.66 -6.91
CA LEU A 114 9.29 -8.80 -7.28
C LEU A 114 10.17 -8.44 -6.08
N GLU A 115 9.57 -8.15 -4.93
CA GLU A 115 10.31 -7.89 -3.69
C GLU A 115 11.18 -9.10 -3.31
N ASN A 116 10.58 -10.30 -3.25
CA ASN A 116 11.30 -11.54 -2.95
C ASN A 116 12.44 -11.80 -3.96
N LYS A 117 12.21 -11.53 -5.24
CA LYS A 117 13.23 -11.68 -6.28
C LYS A 117 14.43 -10.78 -6.01
N ILE A 118 14.21 -9.48 -5.73
CA ILE A 118 15.31 -8.55 -5.44
C ILE A 118 16.06 -8.96 -4.17
N MET A 119 15.32 -9.30 -3.11
CA MET A 119 15.90 -9.62 -1.80
C MET A 119 16.69 -10.94 -1.81
N VAL A 120 16.33 -11.91 -2.65
CA VAL A 120 17.01 -13.22 -2.73
C VAL A 120 18.12 -13.23 -3.79
N GLU A 121 17.88 -12.69 -4.99
CA GLU A 121 18.84 -12.76 -6.10
C GLU A 121 19.94 -11.70 -5.99
N GLY A 122 19.68 -10.59 -5.28
CA GLY A 122 20.62 -9.49 -5.08
C GLY A 122 20.93 -8.66 -6.34
N LEU A 123 20.35 -9.01 -7.50
CA LEU A 123 20.51 -8.24 -8.74
C LEU A 123 19.48 -7.11 -8.78
N ILE A 124 19.90 -5.92 -8.36
CA ILE A 124 19.04 -4.74 -8.33
C ILE A 124 19.06 -4.07 -9.70
N LYS A 125 17.87 -3.88 -10.30
CA LYS A 125 17.67 -3.14 -11.54
C LYS A 125 16.72 -1.97 -11.27
N TYR A 126 17.05 -0.82 -11.84
CA TYR A 126 16.20 0.38 -11.75
C TYR A 126 14.74 0.11 -12.13
N SER A 127 14.49 -0.61 -13.23
CA SER A 127 13.14 -0.97 -13.68
C SER A 127 12.34 -1.77 -12.64
N ASP A 128 13.01 -2.71 -11.96
CA ASP A 128 12.37 -3.59 -10.99
C ASP A 128 12.07 -2.78 -9.71
N VAL A 129 12.98 -1.90 -9.28
CA VAL A 129 12.77 -1.00 -8.13
C VAL A 129 11.59 -0.06 -8.38
N MET A 130 11.51 0.55 -9.57
CA MET A 130 10.39 1.44 -9.89
C MET A 130 9.07 0.68 -9.98
N ARG A 131 9.08 -0.53 -10.57
CA ARG A 131 7.86 -1.35 -10.61
C ARG A 131 7.39 -1.72 -9.21
N ILE A 132 8.30 -2.03 -8.28
CA ILE A 132 7.94 -2.29 -6.88
C ILE A 132 7.38 -1.03 -6.23
N ALA A 133 8.01 0.15 -6.42
CA ALA A 133 7.52 1.41 -5.86
C ALA A 133 6.08 1.73 -6.34
N GLU A 134 5.77 1.47 -7.61
CA GLU A 134 4.44 1.63 -8.20
C GLU A 134 3.40 0.63 -7.69
N LEU A 135 3.83 -0.58 -7.33
CA LEU A 135 2.96 -1.66 -6.84
C LEU A 135 2.79 -1.62 -5.32
N ARG A 136 3.68 -0.95 -4.58
CA ARG A 136 3.68 -0.91 -3.11
C ARG A 136 2.36 -0.36 -2.55
N SER A 137 1.74 0.56 -3.28
CA SER A 137 0.47 1.17 -2.91
C SER A 137 -0.77 0.34 -3.25
N SER A 138 -0.61 -0.93 -3.65
CA SER A 138 -1.74 -1.77 -4.09
C SER A 138 -2.75 -2.04 -2.96
N ASP A 139 -2.30 -2.09 -1.71
CA ASP A 139 -3.14 -2.28 -0.52
C ASP A 139 -4.05 -1.07 -0.25
N ILE A 140 -3.47 0.13 -0.18
CA ILE A 140 -4.22 1.37 0.01
C ILE A 140 -5.07 1.68 -1.22
N ARG A 141 -4.63 1.32 -2.43
CA ARG A 141 -5.44 1.41 -3.65
C ARG A 141 -6.63 0.48 -3.58
N LEU A 142 -6.44 -0.76 -3.13
CA LEU A 142 -7.55 -1.71 -2.95
C LEU A 142 -8.62 -1.13 -2.01
N LEU A 143 -8.22 -0.46 -0.91
CA LEU A 143 -9.15 0.24 -0.03
C LEU A 143 -9.92 1.36 -0.74
N HIS A 144 -9.27 2.13 -1.63
CA HIS A 144 -9.95 3.18 -2.39
C HIS A 144 -11.00 2.61 -3.35
N LEU A 145 -10.65 1.53 -4.07
CA LEU A 145 -11.55 0.85 -5.00
C LEU A 145 -12.75 0.24 -4.27
N ILE A 146 -12.53 -0.36 -3.10
CA ILE A 146 -13.61 -0.87 -2.25
C ILE A 146 -14.49 0.29 -1.77
N LEU A 147 -13.91 1.44 -1.39
CA LEU A 147 -14.68 2.62 -1.00
C LEU A 147 -15.61 3.11 -2.14
N PHE A 148 -15.17 3.10 -3.39
CA PHE A 148 -16.07 3.37 -4.54
C PHE A 148 -17.30 2.45 -4.56
N ARG A 149 -17.08 1.14 -4.30
CA ARG A 149 -18.17 0.15 -4.24
C ARG A 149 -19.10 0.36 -3.06
N MET A 150 -18.54 0.64 -1.88
CA MET A 150 -19.34 0.98 -0.69
C MET A 150 -20.18 2.24 -0.90
N LEU A 151 -19.70 3.19 -1.69
CA LEU A 151 -20.42 4.42 -2.06
C LEU A 151 -21.46 4.21 -3.19
N GLY A 152 -21.50 3.03 -3.82
CA GLY A 152 -22.34 2.79 -4.98
C GLY A 152 -21.97 3.65 -6.20
N LYS A 153 -20.72 4.13 -6.28
CA LYS A 153 -20.24 4.98 -7.38
C LYS A 153 -19.55 4.15 -8.46
N PRO A 154 -19.64 4.53 -9.75
CA PRO A 154 -18.74 3.98 -10.76
C PRO A 154 -17.30 4.42 -10.47
N TYR A 155 -16.33 3.64 -10.94
CA TYR A 155 -14.93 4.06 -10.89
C TYR A 155 -14.72 5.31 -11.74
N ASP A 156 -13.99 6.26 -11.18
CA ASP A 156 -13.55 7.47 -11.87
C ASP A 156 -12.08 7.32 -12.21
N GLU A 157 -11.78 6.97 -13.46
CA GLU A 157 -10.41 6.73 -13.93
C GLU A 157 -9.52 7.97 -13.85
N ASN A 158 -10.08 9.17 -14.03
CA ASN A 158 -9.30 10.40 -13.90
C ASN A 158 -8.90 10.60 -12.44
N LEU A 159 -9.83 10.43 -11.52
CA LEU A 159 -9.57 10.54 -10.09
C LEU A 159 -8.62 9.45 -9.61
N LEU A 160 -8.86 8.18 -9.96
CA LEU A 160 -8.01 7.06 -9.59
C LEU A 160 -6.57 7.26 -10.11
N SER A 161 -6.41 7.66 -11.37
CA SER A 161 -5.07 7.88 -11.93
C SER A 161 -4.35 9.11 -11.36
N LEU A 162 -5.07 10.12 -10.88
CA LEU A 162 -4.50 11.26 -10.17
C LEU A 162 -4.04 10.87 -8.77
N VAL A 163 -4.92 10.19 -8.02
CA VAL A 163 -4.69 9.78 -6.63
C VAL A 163 -3.55 8.76 -6.55
N TRP A 164 -3.39 7.90 -7.55
CA TRP A 164 -2.27 6.96 -7.66
C TRP A 164 -0.90 7.60 -7.54
N LEU A 165 -0.71 8.75 -8.17
CA LEU A 165 0.58 9.44 -8.11
C LEU A 165 0.90 9.86 -6.67
N VAL A 166 -0.12 10.28 -5.92
CA VAL A 166 0.03 10.69 -4.51
C VAL A 166 0.29 9.50 -3.61
N GLU A 167 -0.36 8.36 -3.86
CA GLU A 167 -0.11 7.11 -3.15
C GLU A 167 1.34 6.64 -3.34
N VAL A 168 1.84 6.58 -4.58
CA VAL A 168 3.22 6.18 -4.87
C VAL A 168 4.24 7.11 -4.20
N ILE A 169 4.03 8.43 -4.28
CA ILE A 169 4.88 9.41 -3.57
C ILE A 169 4.86 9.15 -2.07
N ALA A 170 3.68 8.92 -1.49
CA ALA A 170 3.53 8.72 -0.05
C ALA A 170 4.25 7.45 0.44
N ASP A 171 4.21 6.35 -0.32
CA ASP A 171 4.92 5.12 0.04
C ASP A 171 6.44 5.27 -0.06
N ILE A 172 6.94 5.95 -1.11
CA ILE A 172 8.38 6.25 -1.23
C ILE A 172 8.85 7.10 -0.04
N GLU A 173 8.04 8.07 0.40
CA GLU A 173 8.39 8.92 1.53
C GLU A 173 8.20 8.24 2.89
N ASP A 174 7.27 7.29 3.04
CA ASP A 174 7.16 6.49 4.26
C ASP A 174 8.45 5.64 4.45
N ASP A 175 8.99 5.10 3.35
CA ASP A 175 10.29 4.41 3.34
C ASP A 175 11.43 5.34 3.83
N PHE A 176 11.35 6.67 3.67
CA PHE A 176 12.38 7.58 4.21
C PHE A 176 12.38 7.61 5.74
N ASN A 177 11.20 7.52 6.37
CA ASN A 177 11.07 7.52 7.83
C ASN A 177 11.59 6.22 8.46
N ASN A 178 11.44 5.10 7.75
CA ASN A 178 11.86 3.78 8.21
C ASN A 178 13.27 3.39 7.73
N TYR A 179 13.88 4.19 6.85
CA TYR A 179 15.13 3.86 6.14
C TYR A 179 16.24 3.28 7.02
N ALA A 180 16.58 3.93 8.14
CA ALA A 180 17.67 3.47 9.00
C ALA A 180 17.35 2.12 9.68
N ALA A 181 16.08 1.89 10.03
CA ALA A 181 15.64 0.63 10.63
C ALA A 181 15.62 -0.49 9.59
N ASP A 182 15.14 -0.21 8.38
CA ASP A 182 15.07 -1.20 7.29
C ASP A 182 16.46 -1.63 6.83
N VAL A 183 17.41 -0.70 6.73
CA VAL A 183 18.83 -1.03 6.46
C VAL A 183 19.38 -1.94 7.56
N ALA A 184 19.14 -1.61 8.83
CA ALA A 184 19.63 -2.41 9.95
C ALA A 184 19.04 -3.83 10.00
N GLN A 185 17.81 -4.00 9.52
CA GLN A 185 17.12 -5.29 9.46
C GLN A 185 17.34 -6.05 8.14
N ASN A 186 18.08 -5.46 7.18
CA ASN A 186 18.21 -5.98 5.83
C ASN A 186 16.84 -6.19 5.14
N SER A 187 15.89 -5.29 5.40
CA SER A 187 14.55 -5.29 4.79
C SER A 187 14.55 -4.53 3.47
N TYR A 188 13.56 -4.81 2.61
CA TYR A 188 13.35 -4.00 1.42
C TYR A 188 12.95 -2.58 1.82
N ASN A 189 13.53 -1.60 1.13
CA ASN A 189 13.18 -0.20 1.24
C ASN A 189 13.54 0.47 -0.08
N THR A 190 12.63 1.25 -0.66
CA THR A 190 12.80 1.83 -1.99
C THR A 190 14.04 2.71 -2.04
N TYR A 191 14.27 3.55 -1.04
CA TYR A 191 15.46 4.40 -1.00
C TYR A 191 16.75 3.60 -0.84
N ARG A 192 16.74 2.54 -0.01
CA ARG A 192 17.87 1.60 0.10
C ARG A 192 18.24 1.01 -1.25
N MET A 193 17.27 0.65 -2.08
CA MET A 193 17.54 0.14 -3.42
C MET A 193 18.17 1.21 -4.33
N PHE A 194 17.75 2.47 -4.23
CA PHE A 194 18.42 3.58 -4.91
C PHE A 194 19.86 3.78 -4.43
N VAL A 195 20.13 3.64 -3.13
CA VAL A 195 21.50 3.69 -2.57
C VAL A 195 22.34 2.53 -3.10
N ALA A 196 21.78 1.34 -3.23
CA ALA A 196 22.50 0.21 -3.83
C ALA A 196 22.86 0.46 -5.31
N LEU A 197 21.96 1.09 -6.08
CA LEU A 197 22.18 1.42 -7.50
C LEU A 197 23.13 2.60 -7.73
N TYR A 198 22.99 3.66 -6.93
CA TYR A 198 23.59 4.97 -7.23
C TYR A 198 24.53 5.50 -6.14
N LYS A 199 24.68 4.77 -5.04
CA LYS A 199 25.53 5.11 -3.89
C LYS A 199 25.25 6.54 -3.41
N GLU A 200 26.26 7.39 -3.28
CA GLU A 200 26.13 8.76 -2.77
C GLU A 200 25.25 9.65 -3.66
N LYS A 201 24.97 9.24 -4.90
CA LYS A 201 24.08 9.98 -5.81
C LYS A 201 22.61 9.62 -5.64
N ALA A 202 22.26 8.63 -4.83
CA ALA A 202 20.87 8.20 -4.61
C ALA A 202 19.89 9.33 -4.26
N PRO A 203 20.23 10.33 -3.40
CA PRO A 203 19.34 11.45 -3.14
C PRO A 203 18.93 12.21 -4.41
N GLN A 204 19.85 12.40 -5.35
CA GLN A 204 19.57 13.09 -6.62
C GLN A 204 18.60 12.30 -7.49
N TYR A 205 18.80 10.98 -7.60
CA TYR A 205 17.97 10.14 -8.46
C TYR A 205 16.57 9.95 -7.90
N ILE A 206 16.43 9.67 -6.60
CA ILE A 206 15.09 9.50 -6.03
C ILE A 206 14.29 10.81 -6.01
N LYS A 207 14.99 11.95 -5.84
CA LYS A 207 14.37 13.26 -5.98
C LYS A 207 13.83 13.48 -7.39
N ALA A 208 14.57 13.09 -8.43
CA ALA A 208 14.11 13.21 -9.81
C ALA A 208 12.85 12.37 -10.08
N GLU A 209 12.73 11.18 -9.47
CA GLU A 209 11.52 10.36 -9.57
C GLU A 209 10.33 10.97 -8.82
N LEU A 210 10.54 11.51 -7.63
CA LEU A 210 9.49 12.25 -6.92
C LEU A 210 9.02 13.47 -7.73
N GLU A 211 9.94 14.25 -8.28
CA GLU A 211 9.64 15.37 -9.17
C GLU A 211 8.88 14.89 -10.43
N HIS A 212 9.19 13.70 -10.96
CA HIS A 212 8.47 13.11 -12.09
C HIS A 212 6.98 12.87 -11.75
N TYR A 213 6.69 12.21 -10.62
CA TYR A 213 5.31 11.97 -10.18
C TYR A 213 4.57 13.27 -9.83
N GLU A 214 5.25 14.25 -9.23
CA GLU A 214 4.67 15.56 -8.94
C GLU A 214 4.30 16.32 -10.23
N ASN A 215 5.15 16.30 -11.25
CA ASN A 215 4.83 16.90 -12.56
C ASN A 215 3.65 16.19 -13.24
N LEU A 216 3.59 14.85 -13.20
CA LEU A 216 2.43 14.10 -13.71
C LEU A 216 1.14 14.45 -12.97
N PHE A 217 1.23 14.75 -11.66
CA PHE A 217 0.07 15.16 -10.87
C PHE A 217 -0.44 16.52 -11.35
N GLU A 218 0.45 17.48 -11.61
CA GLU A 218 0.08 18.79 -12.16
C GLU A 218 -0.60 18.68 -13.53
N GLU A 219 -0.09 17.80 -14.39
CA GLU A 219 -0.70 17.51 -15.70
C GLU A 219 -2.10 16.90 -15.56
N LYS A 220 -2.25 15.86 -14.73
CA LYS A 220 -3.53 15.18 -14.54
C LYS A 220 -4.58 16.05 -13.87
N ILE A 221 -4.19 16.86 -12.88
CA ILE A 221 -5.16 17.71 -12.18
C ILE A 221 -5.66 18.86 -13.05
N ALA A 222 -4.95 19.22 -14.11
CA ALA A 222 -5.38 20.25 -15.06
C ALA A 222 -6.60 19.84 -15.90
N VAL A 223 -6.92 18.55 -15.99
CA VAL A 223 -8.09 18.03 -16.72
C VAL A 223 -9.41 18.25 -15.96
N PHE A 224 -9.34 18.44 -14.64
CA PHE A 224 -10.51 18.65 -13.80
C PHE A 224 -11.07 20.07 -13.93
N GLY A 225 -12.38 20.22 -13.75
CA GLY A 225 -13.03 21.53 -13.71
C GLY A 225 -12.51 22.38 -12.54
N ASN A 226 -12.55 23.71 -12.66
CA ASN A 226 -11.92 24.63 -11.71
C ASN A 226 -12.27 24.38 -10.23
N ASP A 227 -13.55 24.18 -9.92
CA ASP A 227 -14.01 23.98 -8.54
C ASP A 227 -13.49 22.65 -7.96
N GLU A 228 -13.53 21.59 -8.75
CA GLU A 228 -13.02 20.27 -8.35
C GLU A 228 -11.50 20.26 -8.24
N LYS A 229 -10.80 20.86 -9.21
CA LYS A 229 -9.36 21.07 -9.17
C LYS A 229 -8.94 21.81 -7.90
N GLN A 230 -9.62 22.91 -7.54
CA GLN A 230 -9.31 23.67 -6.33
C GLN A 230 -9.50 22.81 -5.07
N ARG A 231 -10.59 22.04 -5.00
CA ARG A 231 -10.87 21.12 -3.88
C ARG A 231 -9.80 20.03 -3.76
N LEU A 232 -9.48 19.34 -4.87
CA LEU A 232 -8.48 18.26 -4.88
C LEU A 232 -7.08 18.79 -4.56
N MET A 233 -6.69 19.96 -5.08
CA MET A 233 -5.43 20.63 -4.72
C MET A 233 -5.36 20.95 -3.22
N ALA A 234 -6.46 21.40 -2.61
CA ALA A 234 -6.49 21.70 -1.18
C ALA A 234 -6.32 20.42 -0.34
N ILE A 235 -6.98 19.32 -0.75
CA ILE A 235 -6.84 18.01 -0.10
C ILE A 235 -5.41 17.51 -0.22
N TYR A 236 -4.85 17.52 -1.43
CA TYR A 236 -3.45 17.16 -1.69
C TYR A 236 -2.49 17.96 -0.82
N SER A 237 -2.61 19.28 -0.81
CA SER A 237 -1.73 20.17 -0.02
C SER A 237 -1.81 19.87 1.48
N GLN A 238 -3.02 19.62 1.99
CA GLN A 238 -3.22 19.25 3.39
C GLN A 238 -2.61 17.87 3.70
N PHE A 239 -2.76 16.91 2.80
CA PHE A 239 -2.19 15.58 2.93
C PHE A 239 -0.65 15.63 2.94
N ARG A 240 -0.03 16.29 1.96
CA ARG A 240 1.44 16.46 1.87
C ARG A 240 2.03 17.09 3.12
N LYS A 241 1.33 18.01 3.79
CA LYS A 241 1.79 18.63 5.04
C LYS A 241 2.08 17.63 6.16
N TYR A 242 1.36 16.50 6.22
CA TYR A 242 1.53 15.50 7.27
C TYR A 242 2.36 14.30 6.86
N HIS A 243 2.48 14.04 5.55
CA HIS A 243 3.12 12.84 5.02
C HIS A 243 4.47 13.12 4.35
N PHE A 244 4.81 14.39 4.10
CA PHE A 244 6.12 14.77 3.58
C PHE A 244 7.26 14.33 4.51
N SER A 245 8.25 13.69 3.91
CA SER A 245 9.46 13.25 4.60
C SER A 245 10.69 13.71 3.83
N ALA A 246 11.71 14.22 4.54
CA ALA A 246 12.94 14.65 3.91
C ALA A 246 13.77 13.42 3.48
N ILE A 247 14.37 13.49 2.30
CA ILE A 247 15.28 12.44 1.81
C ILE A 247 16.46 12.32 2.79
N PRO A 248 16.69 11.13 3.39
CA PRO A 248 17.74 10.95 4.38
C PRO A 248 19.12 10.81 3.72
N GLU A 249 20.18 11.02 4.50
CA GLU A 249 21.55 10.75 4.04
C GLU A 249 21.73 9.25 3.74
N PRO A 250 22.41 8.88 2.64
CA PRO A 250 22.57 7.48 2.25
C PRO A 250 23.49 6.72 3.22
N ILE A 251 23.04 5.56 3.69
CA ILE A 251 23.84 4.57 4.43
C ILE A 251 24.44 3.61 3.39
N ILE A 252 25.76 3.67 3.21
CA ILE A 252 26.47 2.82 2.25
C ILE A 252 26.79 1.46 2.90
N GLU A 253 26.10 0.42 2.42
CA GLU A 253 26.36 -1.00 2.71
C GLU A 253 27.46 -1.59 1.82
#